data_AF-A0A9P4N0K0-F1
#
_entry.id   AF-A0A9P4N0K0-F1
#
_cell.length_a   1.000
_cell.length_b   1.000
_cell.length_c   1.000
_cell.angle_alpha   90.00
_cell.angle_beta   90.00
_cell.angle_gamma   90.00
#
_symmetry.space_group_name_H-M   'P 1'
#
loop_
_entity.id
_entity.type
_entity.pdbx_description
1 polymer ?
#
loop_
_entity_poly.entity_id
_entity_poly.type
_entity_poly.pdbx_seq_one_letter_code
_entity_poly.pdbx_strand_id
1 'polypeptide(L)'
;MDRAKGSPAQVDWQSDAYWRNRRLSPAQLQVHDIRLGWRSDVGVMLEMKEVLSSTLLPDLENRDHLASTIPLEDVAKNENDQNHLRSLAQEYGWMNCLRSNEVQETIFDPSDRRKCRWIHISSKYSDYLSGCLLALSNWSKKPADIITALHQLNHCVYQNERFSKHGRYFAPFHQILLERPANSNGQDEVPMLLSVPFLDWTVEGTPPPLRFQVDPREGYQSSKSASHLLRSILQHFYRLEDTSDREPQQVFTKHKPWLTDRSLDLKVRRWYGHYPTSLNVDELWILVIDARHVVTFSSNQSWKSRWPPLQLSTRIMEVSFRGIRNAFFNSSNEHDYTAGTHVITALSGALGMLHRSFWTDITLCLSDRYASYLGHLQYRLHRSPSTKLVMDLLQVQEELNIIIQIMDQQMELVASLQDTLKHTIGRNGRHSHSSSRNHQRYAPSIPHAEIPTYRQLSLSHLSDPVAQLLENLQREYADLCDLRENSNSLINRTIQLVNIRLEDHGKAILVFTIITIIFLPLSFVSSFFGMNFSDIRDMEETQRLFWIISGALTTSTVGFAIFLAFYGSVIVDWFMSWRENRNRRSRAPEQVHRPVQRRRSGFRNFEVLDTMRPRLTAAFGL
;
A
#
# COMPACT_ATOMS: atom_id res chain seq x y z
N MET A 1 -20.69 20.00 -42.22
CA MET A 1 -20.77 21.38 -41.71
C MET A 1 -21.57 21.30 -40.42
N ASP A 2 -20.89 21.58 -39.32
CA ASP A 2 -21.37 22.02 -38.00
C ASP A 2 -20.34 21.59 -36.96
N ARG A 3 -19.23 22.34 -36.95
CA ARG A 3 -18.23 22.28 -35.89
C ARG A 3 -18.91 22.73 -34.60
N ALA A 4 -19.09 21.81 -33.66
CA ALA A 4 -19.47 22.14 -32.31
C ALA A 4 -18.48 23.17 -31.75
N LYS A 5 -18.94 24.41 -31.54
CA LYS A 5 -18.19 25.47 -30.89
C LYS A 5 -17.82 25.00 -29.48
N GLY A 6 -16.54 24.71 -29.24
CA GLY A 6 -16.00 24.45 -27.91
C GLY A 6 -15.10 23.23 -27.77
N SER A 7 -14.91 22.40 -28.80
CA SER A 7 -13.89 21.33 -28.75
C SER A 7 -12.50 21.98 -28.92
N PRO A 8 -11.56 21.83 -27.97
CA PRO A 8 -10.20 22.33 -28.13
C PRO A 8 -9.55 21.68 -29.36
N ALA A 9 -8.74 22.45 -30.10
CA ALA A 9 -8.02 21.92 -31.25
C ALA A 9 -7.16 20.73 -30.81
N GLN A 10 -7.45 19.55 -31.36
CA GLN A 10 -6.68 18.34 -31.07
C GLN A 10 -5.32 18.48 -31.76
N VAL A 11 -4.30 18.84 -30.98
CA VAL A 11 -2.92 18.95 -31.45
C VAL A 11 -2.30 17.56 -31.49
N ASP A 12 -1.82 17.15 -32.66
CA ASP A 12 -1.08 15.89 -32.79
C ASP A 12 0.40 16.11 -32.47
N TRP A 13 0.75 15.89 -31.20
CA TRP A 13 2.12 16.01 -30.71
C TRP A 13 3.08 14.97 -31.31
N GLN A 14 2.59 13.85 -31.86
CA GLN A 14 3.44 12.84 -32.48
C GLN A 14 3.90 13.24 -33.88
N SER A 15 3.18 14.15 -34.53
CA SER A 15 3.53 14.67 -35.85
C SER A 15 4.76 15.61 -35.84
N ASP A 16 5.03 16.25 -34.71
CA ASP A 16 6.19 17.14 -34.55
C ASP A 16 7.46 16.31 -34.27
N ALA A 17 8.48 16.49 -35.13
CA ALA A 17 9.77 15.83 -35.02
C ALA A 17 10.50 16.12 -33.71
N TYR A 18 10.24 17.29 -33.09
CA TYR A 18 10.81 17.65 -31.79
C TYR A 18 10.27 16.75 -30.67
N TRP A 19 8.96 16.55 -30.63
CA TRP A 19 8.28 15.79 -29.57
C TRP A 19 8.39 14.27 -29.78
N ARG A 20 8.41 13.82 -31.04
CA ARG A 20 8.62 12.40 -31.38
C ARG A 20 9.92 11.82 -30.81
N ASN A 21 10.91 12.67 -30.62
CA ASN A 21 12.24 12.31 -30.13
C ASN A 21 12.42 12.55 -28.62
N ARG A 22 11.36 12.86 -27.86
CA ARG A 22 11.48 13.15 -26.43
C ARG A 22 10.74 12.11 -25.60
N ARG A 23 11.27 11.83 -24.41
CA ARG A 23 10.63 10.93 -23.44
C ARG A 23 9.31 11.50 -22.91
N LEU A 24 9.25 12.82 -22.76
CA LEU A 24 8.07 13.55 -22.26
C LEU A 24 7.64 14.62 -23.26
N SER A 25 6.35 14.67 -23.51
CA SER A 25 5.65 15.67 -24.29
C SER A 25 4.54 16.32 -23.44
N PRO A 26 4.08 17.53 -23.81
CA PRO A 26 3.00 18.21 -23.09
C PRO A 26 1.71 17.38 -22.97
N ALA A 27 1.44 16.48 -23.92
CA ALA A 27 0.27 15.58 -23.87
C ALA A 27 0.37 14.48 -22.80
N GLN A 28 1.58 14.19 -22.30
CA GLN A 28 1.82 13.18 -21.27
C GLN A 28 1.79 13.77 -19.85
N LEU A 29 1.69 15.10 -19.73
CA LEU A 29 1.61 15.82 -18.46
C LEU A 29 0.16 16.23 -18.17
N GLN A 30 -0.25 16.09 -16.91
CA GLN A 30 -1.49 16.69 -16.43
C GLN A 30 -1.16 17.94 -15.62
N VAL A 31 -1.40 19.11 -16.21
CA VAL A 31 -1.07 20.40 -15.61
C VAL A 31 -2.33 21.03 -15.03
N HIS A 32 -2.26 21.48 -13.78
CA HIS A 32 -3.36 22.13 -13.08
C HIS A 32 -2.89 23.42 -12.42
N ASP A 33 -3.61 24.50 -12.66
CA ASP A 33 -3.36 25.80 -12.05
C ASP A 33 -4.33 26.03 -10.90
N ILE A 34 -3.79 26.29 -9.71
CA ILE A 34 -4.55 26.70 -8.53
C ILE A 34 -4.62 28.24 -8.52
N ARG A 35 -5.84 28.77 -8.49
CA ARG A 35 -6.13 30.21 -8.57
C ARG A 35 -7.27 30.61 -7.64
N LEU A 36 -7.41 31.91 -7.37
CA LEU A 36 -8.61 32.49 -6.76
C LEU A 36 -9.69 32.68 -7.83
N GLY A 37 -10.86 32.12 -7.58
CA GLY A 37 -12.08 32.34 -8.34
C GLY A 37 -13.14 33.06 -7.53
N TRP A 38 -14.16 33.57 -8.22
CA TRP A 38 -15.34 34.17 -7.61
C TRP A 38 -16.58 33.40 -8.04
N ARG A 39 -17.42 33.02 -7.08
CA ARG A 39 -18.73 32.42 -7.34
C ARG A 39 -19.82 33.19 -6.61
N SER A 40 -20.88 33.57 -7.33
CA SER A 40 -21.95 34.43 -6.80
C SER A 40 -22.58 33.92 -5.49
N ASP A 41 -22.64 32.61 -5.29
CA ASP A 41 -23.30 31.99 -4.14
C ASP A 41 -22.41 31.86 -2.90
N VAL A 42 -21.08 31.90 -3.05
CA VAL A 42 -20.10 31.55 -1.98
C VAL A 42 -19.06 32.66 -1.76
N GLY A 43 -18.86 33.55 -2.73
CA GLY A 43 -17.81 34.57 -2.72
C GLY A 43 -16.48 34.07 -3.29
N VAL A 44 -15.37 34.51 -2.69
CA VAL A 44 -14.01 34.12 -3.09
C VAL A 44 -13.77 32.66 -2.74
N MET A 45 -13.28 31.88 -3.69
CA MET A 45 -12.90 30.48 -3.45
C MET A 45 -11.63 30.08 -4.20
N LEU A 46 -10.94 29.04 -3.73
CA LEU A 46 -9.86 28.43 -4.50
C LEU A 46 -10.44 27.56 -5.62
N GLU A 47 -9.89 27.68 -6.81
CA GLU A 47 -10.22 26.87 -7.97
C GLU A 47 -8.97 26.15 -8.47
N MET A 48 -9.13 24.89 -8.86
CA MET A 48 -8.12 24.13 -9.58
C MET A 48 -8.60 23.95 -11.01
N LYS A 49 -7.85 24.49 -11.97
CA LYS A 49 -8.19 24.46 -13.39
C LYS A 49 -7.18 23.60 -14.15
N GLU A 50 -7.67 22.59 -14.86
CA GLU A 50 -6.86 21.81 -15.80
C GLU A 50 -6.42 22.71 -16.96
N VAL A 51 -5.11 22.71 -17.24
CA VAL A 51 -4.49 23.39 -18.36
C VAL A 51 -4.34 22.38 -19.48
N LEU A 52 -4.99 22.65 -20.62
CA LEU A 52 -4.91 21.76 -21.78
C LEU A 52 -3.54 21.88 -22.44
N SER A 53 -3.02 20.77 -22.95
CA SER A 53 -1.74 20.78 -23.66
C SER A 53 -1.75 21.76 -24.85
N SER A 54 -2.88 21.89 -25.55
CA SER A 54 -3.06 22.83 -26.66
C SER A 54 -2.88 24.30 -26.26
N THR A 55 -3.19 24.66 -25.00
CA THR A 55 -3.05 26.05 -24.52
C THR A 55 -1.60 26.43 -24.21
N LEU A 56 -0.69 25.45 -24.13
CA LEU A 56 0.73 25.67 -23.87
C LEU A 56 1.53 26.02 -25.13
N LEU A 57 0.94 25.92 -26.33
CA LEU A 57 1.65 26.14 -27.60
C LEU A 57 2.39 27.49 -27.69
N PRO A 58 1.80 28.65 -27.29
CA PRO A 58 2.51 29.93 -27.33
C PRO A 58 3.73 29.94 -26.42
N ASP A 59 3.61 29.40 -25.20
CA ASP A 59 4.71 29.35 -24.24
C ASP A 59 5.84 28.43 -24.71
N LEU A 60 5.50 27.38 -25.49
CA LEU A 60 6.44 26.42 -26.05
C LEU A 60 7.29 26.97 -27.20
N GLU A 61 7.01 28.16 -27.73
CA GLU A 61 7.92 28.83 -28.68
C GLU A 61 9.29 29.09 -28.04
N ASN A 62 9.31 29.33 -26.71
CA ASN A 62 10.52 29.53 -25.93
C ASN A 62 11.12 28.23 -25.35
N ARG A 63 10.74 27.06 -25.88
CA ARG A 63 11.14 25.74 -25.35
C ARG A 63 12.66 25.51 -25.23
N ASP A 64 13.46 26.12 -26.09
CA ASP A 64 14.91 25.93 -26.10
C ASP A 64 15.66 27.02 -25.30
N HIS A 65 14.93 28.00 -24.75
CA HIS A 65 15.50 29.13 -24.00
C HIS A 65 16.39 28.65 -22.85
N LEU A 66 15.89 27.76 -21.99
CA LEU A 66 16.67 27.26 -20.86
C LEU A 66 17.92 26.50 -21.33
N ALA A 67 17.79 25.63 -22.33
CA ALA A 67 18.93 24.88 -22.86
C ALA A 67 20.04 25.78 -23.43
N SER A 68 19.67 26.96 -23.95
CA SER A 68 20.61 27.95 -24.47
C SER A 68 21.22 28.88 -23.41
N THR A 69 20.55 29.07 -22.27
CA THR A 69 20.90 30.10 -21.27
C THR A 69 21.54 29.57 -19.99
N ILE A 70 21.56 28.26 -19.76
CA ILE A 70 22.15 27.69 -18.54
C ILE A 70 23.65 28.03 -18.49
N PRO A 71 24.14 28.68 -17.41
CA PRO A 71 25.56 28.94 -17.20
C PRO A 71 26.25 27.64 -16.78
N LEU A 72 26.64 26.80 -17.74
CA LEU A 72 27.28 25.50 -17.46
C LEU A 72 28.72 25.65 -16.94
N GLU A 73 29.47 26.61 -17.51
CA GLU A 73 30.90 26.81 -17.22
C GLU A 73 31.15 27.40 -15.83
N ASP A 74 30.24 28.27 -15.36
CA ASP A 74 30.40 28.97 -14.08
C ASP A 74 30.04 28.11 -12.87
N VAL A 75 29.22 27.08 -13.06
CA VAL A 75 28.53 26.39 -11.96
C VAL A 75 29.00 24.94 -11.79
N ALA A 76 29.39 24.25 -12.87
CA ALA A 76 29.91 22.88 -12.81
C ALA A 76 31.41 22.84 -13.10
N LYS A 77 32.20 22.36 -12.13
CA LYS A 77 33.67 22.25 -12.24
C LYS A 77 34.13 21.07 -13.10
N ASN A 78 33.32 20.03 -13.21
CA ASN A 78 33.67 18.80 -13.92
C ASN A 78 33.03 18.77 -15.31
N GLU A 79 33.80 18.36 -16.33
CA GLU A 79 33.32 18.23 -17.70
C GLU A 79 32.17 17.20 -17.84
N ASN A 80 32.22 16.11 -17.06
CA ASN A 80 31.15 15.11 -17.03
C ASN A 80 29.83 15.67 -16.50
N ASP A 81 29.89 16.49 -15.44
CA ASP A 81 28.70 17.12 -14.86
C ASP A 81 28.10 18.15 -15.82
N GLN A 82 28.96 18.91 -16.52
CA GLN A 82 28.53 19.81 -17.59
C GLN A 82 27.81 19.07 -18.72
N ASN A 83 28.38 17.95 -19.18
CA ASN A 83 27.78 17.12 -20.24
C ASN A 83 26.45 16.50 -19.78
N HIS A 84 26.37 16.05 -18.53
CA HIS A 84 25.13 15.51 -17.96
C HIS A 84 24.04 16.58 -17.87
N LEU A 85 24.36 17.77 -17.33
CA LEU A 85 23.43 18.90 -17.24
C LEU A 85 22.97 19.38 -18.62
N ARG A 86 23.88 19.42 -19.61
CA ARG A 86 23.54 19.75 -21.00
C ARG A 86 22.56 18.74 -21.58
N SER A 87 22.77 17.44 -21.34
CA SER A 87 21.86 16.38 -21.76
C SER A 87 20.47 16.54 -21.11
N LEU A 88 20.42 16.77 -19.80
CA LEU A 88 19.17 17.01 -19.08
C LEU A 88 18.45 18.28 -19.58
N ALA A 89 19.17 19.37 -19.80
CA ALA A 89 18.61 20.61 -20.33
C ALA A 89 18.07 20.43 -21.74
N GLN A 90 18.80 19.70 -22.59
CA GLN A 90 18.34 19.37 -23.94
C GLN A 90 17.08 18.53 -23.91
N GLU A 91 16.93 17.57 -22.98
CA GLU A 91 15.79 16.64 -22.90
C GLU A 91 14.56 17.22 -22.18
N TYR A 92 14.76 17.98 -21.10
CA TYR A 92 13.70 18.43 -20.20
C TYR A 92 13.54 19.95 -20.14
N GLY A 93 14.49 20.72 -20.68
CA GLY A 93 14.55 22.18 -20.52
C GLY A 93 13.32 22.95 -21.03
N TRP A 94 12.57 22.36 -21.98
CA TRP A 94 11.29 22.90 -22.45
C TRP A 94 10.24 23.05 -21.34
N MET A 95 10.33 22.27 -20.26
CA MET A 95 9.40 22.38 -19.13
C MET A 95 9.59 23.70 -18.36
N ASN A 96 10.67 24.45 -18.60
CA ASN A 96 10.84 25.79 -18.03
C ASN A 96 9.71 26.75 -18.45
N CYS A 97 9.12 26.55 -19.63
CA CYS A 97 7.94 27.28 -20.09
C CYS A 97 6.71 27.04 -19.19
N LEU A 98 6.67 25.92 -18.47
CA LEU A 98 5.60 25.62 -17.52
C LEU A 98 5.79 26.37 -16.19
N ARG A 99 6.86 27.14 -16.02
CA ARG A 99 7.08 27.91 -14.81
C ARG A 99 6.20 29.16 -14.78
N SER A 100 5.65 29.46 -13.61
CA SER A 100 5.03 30.74 -13.28
C SER A 100 5.95 31.57 -12.41
N ASN A 101 6.34 32.75 -12.89
CA ASN A 101 7.10 33.69 -12.08
C ASN A 101 6.19 34.68 -11.32
N GLU A 102 4.97 34.89 -11.79
CA GLU A 102 4.00 35.81 -11.18
C GLU A 102 3.04 35.07 -10.23
N VAL A 103 2.67 35.75 -9.14
CA VAL A 103 1.81 35.24 -8.06
C VAL A 103 0.48 35.95 -8.09
N GLN A 104 -0.61 35.18 -7.96
CA GLN A 104 -1.94 35.74 -7.76
C GLN A 104 -2.17 36.09 -6.29
N GLU A 105 -2.25 37.37 -5.98
CA GLU A 105 -2.57 37.89 -4.64
C GLU A 105 -4.07 38.14 -4.49
N THR A 106 -4.71 38.69 -5.52
CA THR A 106 -6.12 39.09 -5.53
C THR A 106 -6.89 38.46 -6.70
N ILE A 107 -8.23 38.52 -6.65
CA ILE A 107 -9.09 38.00 -7.73
C ILE A 107 -8.98 38.87 -9.00
N PHE A 108 -8.64 40.15 -8.83
CA PHE A 108 -8.53 41.11 -9.92
C PHE A 108 -7.20 41.02 -10.67
N ASP A 109 -6.27 40.21 -10.17
CA ASP A 109 -5.05 39.89 -10.89
C ASP A 109 -5.36 39.23 -12.24
N PRO A 110 -4.50 39.45 -13.26
CA PRO A 110 -4.74 38.90 -14.58
C PRO A 110 -4.74 37.37 -14.57
N SER A 111 -5.44 36.78 -15.54
CA SER A 111 -5.77 35.34 -15.56
C SER A 111 -4.58 34.41 -15.74
N ASP A 112 -3.42 34.96 -16.07
CA ASP A 112 -2.12 34.31 -16.19
C ASP A 112 -1.44 34.12 -14.83
N ARG A 113 -1.81 34.88 -13.79
CA ARG A 113 -1.29 34.69 -12.43
C ARG A 113 -2.00 33.54 -11.74
N ARG A 114 -1.22 32.72 -11.02
CA ARG A 114 -1.72 31.60 -10.19
C ARG A 114 -1.05 31.59 -8.82
N LYS A 115 -1.66 30.89 -7.88
CA LYS A 115 -1.09 30.66 -6.54
C LYS A 115 -0.11 29.49 -6.52
N CYS A 116 -0.42 28.43 -7.25
CA CYS A 116 0.43 27.25 -7.38
C CYS A 116 0.10 26.53 -8.69
N ARG A 117 1.11 25.94 -9.33
CA ARG A 117 0.98 25.04 -10.47
C ARG A 117 1.36 23.65 -10.04
N TRP A 118 0.43 22.73 -10.23
CA TRP A 118 0.60 21.31 -9.98
C TRP A 118 0.73 20.57 -11.30
N ILE A 119 1.80 19.79 -11.43
CA ILE A 119 2.06 18.92 -12.59
C ILE A 119 2.00 17.48 -12.11
N HIS A 120 1.17 16.65 -12.72
CA HIS A 120 1.14 15.21 -12.45
C HIS A 120 1.69 14.42 -13.64
N ILE A 121 2.57 13.47 -13.35
CA ILE A 121 3.22 12.58 -14.31
C ILE A 121 2.87 11.12 -13.96
N SER A 122 2.18 10.44 -14.87
CA SER A 122 1.80 9.02 -14.70
C SER A 122 2.95 8.06 -15.04
N SER A 123 4.12 8.25 -14.42
CA SER A 123 5.34 7.47 -14.63
C SER A 123 6.14 7.39 -13.34
N LYS A 124 6.99 6.36 -13.22
CA LYS A 124 7.92 6.21 -12.10
C LYS A 124 9.37 5.97 -12.51
N TYR A 125 9.86 6.68 -13.53
CA TYR A 125 11.29 6.73 -13.80
C TYR A 125 11.95 7.76 -12.91
N SER A 126 12.95 7.34 -12.14
CA SER A 126 13.74 8.23 -11.29
C SER A 126 14.47 9.32 -12.10
N ASP A 127 14.85 9.03 -13.35
CA ASP A 127 15.43 10.01 -14.30
C ASP A 127 14.56 11.26 -14.49
N TYR A 128 13.23 11.15 -14.34
CA TYR A 128 12.34 12.29 -14.52
C TYR A 128 12.43 13.28 -13.35
N LEU A 129 12.86 12.82 -12.16
CA LEU A 129 12.99 13.68 -10.98
C LEU A 129 14.07 14.75 -11.19
N SER A 130 15.25 14.36 -11.68
CA SER A 130 16.34 15.29 -11.97
C SER A 130 15.99 16.23 -13.13
N GLY A 131 15.34 15.70 -14.18
CA GLY A 131 14.84 16.50 -15.30
C GLY A 131 13.81 17.56 -14.87
N CYS A 132 12.84 17.19 -14.04
CA CYS A 132 11.82 18.12 -13.52
C CYS A 132 12.44 19.16 -12.58
N LEU A 133 13.34 18.75 -11.68
CA LEU A 133 14.02 19.69 -10.77
C LEU A 133 14.84 20.72 -11.57
N LEU A 134 15.63 20.27 -12.55
CA LEU A 134 16.42 21.16 -13.39
C LEU A 134 15.56 22.13 -14.20
N ALA A 135 14.53 21.62 -14.87
CA ALA A 135 13.75 22.40 -15.82
C ALA A 135 12.82 23.41 -15.15
N LEU A 136 12.22 23.05 -14.01
CA LEU A 136 11.28 23.92 -13.31
C LEU A 136 11.96 24.88 -12.32
N SER A 137 13.25 24.72 -12.04
CA SER A 137 13.98 25.63 -11.15
C SER A 137 14.25 27.01 -11.77
N ASN A 138 14.40 28.04 -10.93
CA ASN A 138 14.71 29.40 -11.37
C ASN A 138 16.22 29.67 -11.46
N TRP A 139 16.78 29.55 -12.65
CA TRP A 139 18.21 29.77 -12.92
C TRP A 139 18.67 31.22 -12.78
N SER A 140 17.76 32.19 -12.80
CA SER A 140 18.08 33.63 -12.66
C SER A 140 18.43 34.05 -11.23
N LYS A 141 18.01 33.27 -10.21
CA LYS A 141 18.27 33.61 -8.80
C LYS A 141 19.64 33.11 -8.34
N LYS A 142 19.80 31.80 -8.17
CA LYS A 142 21.00 31.16 -7.59
C LYS A 142 21.26 29.80 -8.26
N PRO A 143 22.06 29.74 -9.33
CA PRO A 143 22.27 28.50 -10.06
C PRO A 143 23.08 27.46 -9.26
N ALA A 144 23.98 27.88 -8.36
CA ALA A 144 24.74 26.98 -7.51
C ALA A 144 23.87 26.15 -6.54
N ASP A 145 22.79 26.76 -6.04
CA ASP A 145 21.83 26.08 -5.15
C ASP A 145 21.07 24.98 -5.91
N ILE A 146 20.76 25.20 -7.19
CA ILE A 146 20.08 24.21 -8.04
C ILE A 146 20.97 22.98 -8.26
N ILE A 147 22.27 23.17 -8.54
CA ILE A 147 23.20 22.05 -8.69
C ILE A 147 23.35 21.28 -7.38
N THR A 148 23.45 21.99 -6.26
CA THR A 148 23.51 21.37 -4.93
C THR A 148 22.26 20.53 -4.66
N ALA A 149 21.08 21.08 -4.98
CA ALA A 149 19.81 20.35 -4.86
C ALA A 149 19.73 19.13 -5.79
N LEU A 150 20.26 19.21 -7.02
CA LEU A 150 20.34 18.09 -7.95
C LEU A 150 21.26 16.98 -7.45
N HIS A 151 22.42 17.32 -6.90
CA HIS A 151 23.32 16.34 -6.28
C HIS A 151 22.67 15.68 -5.07
N GLN A 152 22.02 16.48 -4.22
CA GLN A 152 21.29 15.96 -3.06
C GLN A 152 20.10 15.10 -3.47
N LEU A 153 19.43 15.42 -4.57
CA LEU A 153 18.35 14.60 -5.14
C LEU A 153 18.86 13.23 -5.59
N ASN A 154 19.97 13.20 -6.34
CA ASN A 154 20.57 11.93 -6.79
C ASN A 154 21.02 11.07 -5.60
N HIS A 155 21.60 11.70 -4.59
CA HIS A 155 21.99 11.01 -3.35
C HIS A 155 20.76 10.49 -2.59
N CYS A 156 19.70 11.30 -2.47
CA CYS A 156 18.44 10.91 -1.82
C CYS A 156 17.77 9.72 -2.53
N VAL A 157 17.73 9.76 -3.88
CA VAL A 157 17.24 8.64 -4.70
C VAL A 157 18.05 7.39 -4.40
N TYR A 158 19.38 7.44 -4.49
CA TYR A 158 20.24 6.29 -4.24
C TYR A 158 20.11 5.73 -2.81
N GLN A 159 20.00 6.59 -1.80
CA GLN A 159 19.89 6.18 -0.41
C GLN A 159 18.57 5.46 -0.08
N ASN A 160 17.47 5.92 -0.68
CA ASN A 160 16.13 5.43 -0.38
C ASN A 160 15.62 4.39 -1.38
N GLU A 161 16.30 4.23 -2.52
CA GLU A 161 16.05 3.15 -3.47
C GLU A 161 16.37 1.79 -2.81
N ARG A 162 15.42 0.88 -2.93
CA ARG A 162 15.50 -0.48 -2.45
C ARG A 162 15.27 -1.42 -3.61
N PHE A 163 15.98 -2.54 -3.59
CA PHE A 163 15.92 -3.54 -4.64
C PHE A 163 15.09 -4.72 -4.18
N SER A 164 14.12 -5.09 -5.00
CA SER A 164 13.42 -6.38 -4.92
C SER A 164 13.61 -7.11 -6.26
N LYS A 165 13.36 -8.43 -6.27
CA LYS A 165 13.30 -9.18 -7.53
C LYS A 165 12.15 -8.71 -8.44
N HIS A 166 11.12 -8.07 -7.89
CA HIS A 166 10.02 -7.43 -8.63
C HIS A 166 10.31 -5.98 -9.09
N GLY A 167 11.57 -5.58 -9.10
CA GLY A 167 12.00 -4.24 -9.48
C GLY A 167 12.38 -3.38 -8.28
N ARG A 168 12.64 -2.11 -8.56
CA ARG A 168 13.06 -1.15 -7.54
C ARG A 168 11.83 -0.58 -6.84
N TYR A 169 12.00 0.00 -5.67
CA TYR A 169 10.96 0.73 -4.90
C TYR A 169 11.65 1.75 -3.99
N PHE A 170 10.94 2.81 -3.63
CA PHE A 170 11.42 3.70 -2.58
C PHE A 170 10.86 3.26 -1.23
N ALA A 171 11.72 3.25 -0.22
CA ALA A 171 11.22 3.29 1.15
C ALA A 171 10.41 4.59 1.36
N PRO A 172 9.46 4.65 2.30
CA PRO A 172 8.83 5.90 2.67
C PRO A 172 9.87 6.89 3.22
N PHE A 173 9.91 8.11 2.68
CA PHE A 173 10.79 9.17 3.18
C PHE A 173 10.28 10.57 2.77
N HIS A 174 10.73 11.59 3.49
CA HIS A 174 10.74 12.98 3.05
C HIS A 174 12.13 13.57 3.30
N GLN A 175 12.63 14.34 2.35
CA GLN A 175 13.97 14.93 2.43
C GLN A 175 13.99 16.30 1.77
N ILE A 176 14.44 17.30 2.53
CA ILE A 176 14.75 18.63 1.98
C ILE A 176 16.07 18.53 1.21
N LEU A 177 16.09 19.08 0.00
CA LEU A 177 17.21 18.96 -0.94
C LEU A 177 18.23 20.10 -0.84
N LEU A 178 17.86 21.21 -0.22
CA LEU A 178 18.72 22.38 -0.05
C LEU A 178 18.65 22.87 1.40
N GLU A 179 19.79 23.18 2.01
CA GLU A 179 19.77 23.78 3.34
C GLU A 179 19.43 25.27 3.25
N ARG A 180 18.50 25.73 4.09
CA ARG A 180 18.08 27.13 4.09
C ARG A 180 19.21 28.00 4.69
N PRO A 181 19.75 29.00 3.96
CA PRO A 181 20.69 29.95 4.55
C PRO A 181 19.97 30.81 5.60
N ALA A 182 20.65 31.09 6.71
CA ALA A 182 20.09 31.78 7.89
C ALA A 182 19.45 33.16 7.61
N ASN A 183 19.79 33.79 6.48
CA ASN A 183 19.38 35.15 6.11
C ASN A 183 18.30 35.22 4.99
N SER A 184 17.65 34.10 4.63
CA SER A 184 16.62 34.12 3.58
C SER A 184 15.26 34.61 4.11
N ASN A 185 14.65 35.59 3.42
CA ASN A 185 13.27 35.98 3.66
C ASN A 185 12.39 34.75 3.46
N GLY A 186 11.75 34.27 4.52
CA GLY A 186 11.18 32.93 4.63
C GLY A 186 9.94 32.62 3.77
N GLN A 187 9.77 33.28 2.63
CA GLN A 187 8.68 33.05 1.65
C GLN A 187 9.03 31.99 0.59
N ASP A 188 10.31 31.76 0.29
CA ASP A 188 10.69 30.72 -0.68
C ASP A 188 10.72 29.35 0.01
N GLU A 189 9.71 28.50 -0.24
CA GLU A 189 9.75 27.08 0.11
C GLU A 189 10.93 26.41 -0.61
N VAL A 190 11.56 25.49 0.08
CA VAL A 190 12.81 24.86 -0.34
C VAL A 190 12.51 23.58 -1.12
N PRO A 191 13.29 23.23 -2.16
CA PRO A 191 13.08 21.99 -2.88
C PRO A 191 13.09 20.77 -1.95
N MET A 192 12.13 19.88 -2.12
CA MET A 192 11.93 18.71 -1.26
C MET A 192 11.45 17.53 -2.09
N LEU A 193 11.95 16.34 -1.79
CA LEU A 193 11.49 15.09 -2.35
C LEU A 193 10.84 14.23 -1.27
N LEU A 194 9.71 13.64 -1.60
CA LEU A 194 8.91 12.79 -0.73
C LEU A 194 8.45 11.57 -1.52
N SER A 195 8.53 10.39 -0.92
CA SER A 195 7.92 9.16 -1.41
C SER A 195 7.08 8.52 -0.31
N VAL A 196 5.84 8.14 -0.64
CA VAL A 196 4.96 7.43 0.28
C VAL A 196 4.25 6.27 -0.43
N PRO A 197 4.26 5.05 0.14
CA PRO A 197 3.44 3.96 -0.37
C PRO A 197 1.97 4.19 -0.03
N PHE A 198 1.07 3.91 -0.96
CA PHE A 198 -0.37 3.96 -0.73
C PHE A 198 -1.06 2.73 -1.32
N LEU A 199 -2.20 2.38 -0.74
CA LEU A 199 -2.99 1.21 -1.12
C LEU A 199 -4.03 1.60 -2.15
N ASP A 200 -4.26 0.72 -3.13
CA ASP A 200 -5.29 0.94 -4.13
C ASP A 200 -5.90 -0.34 -4.71
N TRP A 201 -7.15 -0.21 -5.15
CA TRP A 201 -7.92 -1.24 -5.80
C TRP A 201 -7.38 -1.57 -7.19
N THR A 202 -7.34 -2.87 -7.49
CA THR A 202 -6.98 -3.39 -8.82
C THR A 202 -7.98 -4.44 -9.28
N VAL A 203 -8.09 -4.56 -10.61
CA VAL A 203 -9.00 -5.50 -11.29
C VAL A 203 -8.15 -6.63 -11.87
N GLU A 204 -8.75 -7.82 -11.97
CA GLU A 204 -8.10 -9.03 -12.46
C GLU A 204 -7.57 -8.87 -13.89
N GLY A 205 -6.32 -9.25 -14.11
CA GLY A 205 -5.62 -9.15 -15.39
C GLY A 205 -4.31 -8.37 -15.32
N THR A 206 -3.53 -8.40 -16.40
CA THR A 206 -2.34 -7.56 -16.50
C THR A 206 -2.74 -6.10 -16.51
N PRO A 207 -2.18 -5.23 -15.66
CA PRO A 207 -2.44 -3.81 -15.75
C PRO A 207 -2.06 -3.37 -17.17
N PRO A 208 -2.96 -2.68 -17.90
CA PRO A 208 -2.61 -2.22 -19.23
C PRO A 208 -1.41 -1.27 -19.13
N PRO A 209 -0.62 -1.14 -20.21
CA PRO A 209 0.57 -0.29 -20.20
C PRO A 209 0.19 1.12 -19.72
N LEU A 210 1.11 1.79 -19.02
CA LEU A 210 0.89 3.16 -18.58
C LEU A 210 0.54 4.01 -19.82
N ARG A 211 -0.67 4.60 -19.84
CA ARG A 211 -1.31 5.29 -20.98
C ARG A 211 -0.42 6.33 -21.64
N PHE A 212 0.56 6.85 -20.90
CA PHE A 212 1.46 7.91 -21.31
C PHE A 212 2.90 7.46 -21.51
N GLN A 213 3.15 6.16 -21.58
CA GLN A 213 4.52 5.62 -21.62
C GLN A 213 4.67 4.46 -22.61
N VAL A 214 4.24 4.70 -23.84
CA VAL A 214 4.91 4.11 -24.99
C VAL A 214 5.99 5.13 -25.36
N ASP A 215 7.26 4.86 -25.04
CA ASP A 215 8.35 5.66 -25.62
C ASP A 215 8.17 5.54 -27.15
N PRO A 216 7.92 6.64 -27.88
CA PRO A 216 7.72 6.58 -29.32
C PRO A 216 8.92 5.94 -30.04
N ARG A 217 10.10 5.92 -29.41
CA ARG A 217 11.34 5.32 -29.91
C ARG A 217 11.43 3.81 -29.68
N GLU A 218 10.84 3.29 -28.59
CA GLU A 218 10.98 1.89 -28.18
C GLU A 218 9.69 1.05 -28.39
N GLY A 219 8.56 1.67 -28.75
CA GLY A 219 7.30 0.97 -29.00
C GLY A 219 6.72 0.29 -27.75
N TYR A 220 5.90 -0.76 -27.92
CA TYR A 220 5.31 -1.55 -26.82
C TYR A 220 6.35 -2.35 -26.01
N GLN A 221 7.60 -2.42 -26.48
CA GLN A 221 8.68 -3.22 -25.90
C GLN A 221 9.79 -2.30 -25.36
N SER A 222 9.49 -1.41 -24.42
CA SER A 222 10.57 -0.79 -23.67
C SER A 222 11.23 -1.85 -22.77
N SER A 223 12.44 -2.26 -23.17
CA SER A 223 13.39 -3.04 -22.35
C SER A 223 13.77 -2.32 -21.04
N LYS A 224 13.39 -1.05 -20.90
CA LYS A 224 13.42 -0.26 -19.67
C LYS A 224 12.03 -0.21 -19.05
N SER A 225 11.45 -1.36 -18.70
CA SER A 225 10.27 -1.43 -17.83
C SER A 225 10.37 -0.40 -16.69
N ALA A 226 9.27 0.29 -16.35
CA ALA A 226 9.22 1.27 -15.26
C ALA A 226 10.07 0.78 -14.08
N SER A 227 11.04 1.59 -13.62
CA SER A 227 12.00 1.15 -12.60
C SER A 227 11.31 0.71 -11.31
N HIS A 228 10.11 1.26 -11.07
CA HIS A 228 9.26 1.01 -9.93
C HIS A 228 7.92 0.44 -10.38
N LEU A 229 7.80 -0.89 -10.36
CA LEU A 229 6.57 -1.59 -10.74
C LEU A 229 5.56 -1.58 -9.59
N LEU A 230 4.28 -1.60 -9.95
CA LEU A 230 3.16 -1.74 -9.01
C LEU A 230 3.14 -3.17 -8.47
N ARG A 231 2.92 -3.33 -7.16
CA ARG A 231 3.05 -4.61 -6.45
C ARG A 231 1.76 -4.99 -5.76
N SER A 232 1.48 -6.28 -5.59
CA SER A 232 0.45 -6.69 -4.65
C SER A 232 0.89 -6.47 -3.19
N ILE A 233 -0.06 -6.39 -2.26
CA ILE A 233 0.27 -6.29 -0.82
C ILE A 233 1.20 -7.42 -0.35
N LEU A 234 1.05 -8.62 -0.91
CA LEU A 234 1.86 -9.78 -0.56
C LEU A 234 3.30 -9.63 -1.09
N GLN A 235 3.48 -9.17 -2.33
CA GLN A 235 4.81 -8.86 -2.87
C GLN A 235 5.50 -7.69 -2.16
N HIS A 236 4.73 -6.75 -1.61
CA HIS A 236 5.28 -5.66 -0.81
C HIS A 236 5.84 -6.16 0.52
N PHE A 237 5.12 -7.07 1.20
CA PHE A 237 5.53 -7.60 2.50
C PHE A 237 6.56 -8.73 2.39
N TYR A 238 6.29 -9.72 1.55
CA TYR A 238 7.20 -10.83 1.31
C TYR A 238 8.24 -10.42 0.28
N ARG A 239 9.52 -10.55 0.64
CA ARG A 239 10.64 -10.52 -0.33
C ARG A 239 10.69 -11.79 -1.20
N LEU A 240 9.54 -12.42 -1.45
CA LEU A 240 9.40 -13.64 -2.25
C LEU A 240 9.23 -13.28 -3.73
N GLU A 241 9.56 -14.24 -4.58
CA GLU A 241 9.64 -14.10 -6.05
C GLU A 241 8.31 -14.21 -6.77
N ASP A 242 7.34 -14.88 -6.16
CA ASP A 242 6.03 -15.08 -6.74
C ASP A 242 5.00 -15.25 -5.62
N THR A 243 3.95 -14.43 -5.66
CA THR A 243 2.78 -14.56 -4.79
C THR A 243 1.52 -14.78 -5.60
N SER A 244 1.63 -15.03 -6.91
CA SER A 244 0.48 -15.22 -7.82
C SER A 244 -0.41 -16.37 -7.37
N ASP A 245 0.16 -17.43 -6.79
CA ASP A 245 -0.62 -18.54 -6.22
C ASP A 245 -1.43 -18.14 -4.97
N ARG A 246 -1.01 -17.08 -4.27
CA ARG A 246 -1.63 -16.58 -3.05
C ARG A 246 -2.56 -15.40 -3.27
N GLU A 247 -2.37 -14.63 -4.35
CA GLU A 247 -3.23 -13.49 -4.69
C GLU A 247 -4.73 -13.83 -4.81
N PRO A 248 -5.13 -14.97 -5.43
CA PRO A 248 -6.52 -15.42 -5.44
C PRO A 248 -7.08 -15.76 -4.06
N GLN A 249 -6.22 -15.90 -3.05
CA GLN A 249 -6.62 -16.20 -1.68
C GLN A 249 -6.91 -14.95 -0.84
N GLN A 250 -6.65 -13.76 -1.38
CA GLN A 250 -6.96 -12.50 -0.71
C GLN A 250 -8.43 -12.39 -0.33
N VAL A 251 -8.70 -11.65 0.75
CA VAL A 251 -10.05 -11.42 1.26
C VAL A 251 -11.01 -10.94 0.17
N PHE A 252 -10.56 -10.06 -0.71
CA PHE A 252 -11.37 -9.48 -1.79
C PHE A 252 -11.78 -10.48 -2.87
N THR A 253 -10.93 -11.47 -3.14
CA THR A 253 -11.25 -12.53 -4.11
C THR A 253 -12.14 -13.59 -3.48
N LYS A 254 -11.89 -13.97 -2.23
CA LYS A 254 -12.69 -14.99 -1.52
C LYS A 254 -14.07 -14.49 -1.12
N HIS A 255 -14.20 -13.24 -0.68
CA HIS A 255 -15.43 -12.67 -0.16
C HIS A 255 -15.98 -11.60 -1.09
N LYS A 256 -17.02 -11.96 -1.84
CA LYS A 256 -17.68 -11.09 -2.82
C LYS A 256 -19.10 -10.70 -2.35
N PRO A 257 -19.24 -9.83 -1.33
CA PRO A 257 -20.56 -9.50 -0.75
C PRO A 257 -21.52 -8.84 -1.75
N TRP A 258 -21.01 -8.24 -2.82
CA TRP A 258 -21.82 -7.66 -3.89
C TRP A 258 -22.58 -8.71 -4.72
N LEU A 259 -22.16 -9.98 -4.73
CA LEU A 259 -22.97 -11.05 -5.35
C LEU A 259 -24.29 -11.28 -4.59
N THR A 260 -24.30 -11.01 -3.29
CA THR A 260 -25.47 -11.17 -2.43
C THR A 260 -26.28 -9.89 -2.27
N ASP A 261 -25.63 -8.72 -2.25
CA ASP A 261 -26.28 -7.42 -2.10
C ASP A 261 -26.36 -6.68 -3.45
N ARG A 262 -27.55 -6.70 -4.06
CA ARG A 262 -27.83 -6.02 -5.33
C ARG A 262 -27.59 -4.50 -5.26
N SER A 263 -27.80 -3.87 -4.10
CA SER A 263 -27.62 -2.43 -3.96
C SER A 263 -26.14 -2.07 -3.99
N LEU A 264 -25.32 -2.84 -3.28
CA LEU A 264 -23.86 -2.73 -3.32
C LEU A 264 -23.35 -3.06 -4.73
N ASP A 265 -23.90 -4.09 -5.38
CA ASP A 265 -23.54 -4.50 -6.73
C ASP A 265 -23.66 -3.35 -7.74
N LEU A 266 -24.83 -2.71 -7.78
CA LEU A 266 -25.11 -1.60 -8.67
C LEU A 266 -24.21 -0.40 -8.37
N LYS A 267 -23.94 -0.12 -7.09
CA LYS A 267 -23.05 0.95 -6.67
C LYS A 267 -21.59 0.69 -7.09
N VAL A 268 -21.09 -0.53 -6.91
CA VAL A 268 -19.72 -0.89 -7.29
C VAL A 268 -19.55 -0.87 -8.80
N ARG A 269 -20.47 -1.46 -9.57
CA ARG A 269 -20.44 -1.40 -11.05
C ARG A 269 -20.51 0.04 -11.57
N ARG A 270 -21.36 0.87 -10.98
CA ARG A 270 -21.48 2.29 -11.34
C ARG A 270 -20.15 3.02 -11.18
N TRP A 271 -19.41 2.69 -10.11
CA TRP A 271 -18.22 3.45 -9.77
C TRP A 271 -16.95 2.89 -10.40
N TYR A 272 -16.73 1.59 -10.28
CA TYR A 272 -15.48 0.94 -10.69
C TYR A 272 -15.53 0.35 -12.10
N GLY A 273 -16.72 0.23 -12.70
CA GLY A 273 -16.96 -0.44 -13.99
C GLY A 273 -16.82 -1.97 -13.89
N HIS A 274 -15.73 -2.41 -13.28
CA HIS A 274 -15.43 -3.81 -12.93
C HIS A 274 -15.28 -3.96 -11.42
N TYR A 275 -15.44 -5.18 -10.93
CA TYR A 275 -15.18 -5.46 -9.52
C TYR A 275 -13.68 -5.50 -9.27
N PRO A 276 -13.19 -4.81 -8.23
CA PRO A 276 -11.82 -5.01 -7.81
C PRO A 276 -11.66 -6.41 -7.22
N THR A 277 -10.52 -7.01 -7.50
CA THR A 277 -10.19 -8.40 -7.14
C THR A 277 -8.98 -8.47 -6.22
N SER A 278 -8.12 -7.46 -6.25
CA SER A 278 -6.85 -7.45 -5.51
C SER A 278 -6.54 -6.06 -4.96
N LEU A 279 -5.72 -6.06 -3.91
CA LEU A 279 -5.18 -4.86 -3.28
C LEU A 279 -3.70 -4.75 -3.62
N ASN A 280 -3.32 -3.60 -4.20
CA ASN A 280 -1.95 -3.33 -4.60
C ASN A 280 -1.39 -2.13 -3.86
N VAL A 281 -0.07 -2.13 -3.71
CA VAL A 281 0.72 -1.03 -3.16
C VAL A 281 1.33 -0.29 -4.33
N ASP A 282 0.94 0.98 -4.46
CA ASP A 282 1.58 1.93 -5.35
C ASP A 282 2.38 2.95 -4.52
N GLU A 283 3.13 3.83 -5.18
CA GLU A 283 3.92 4.87 -4.54
C GLU A 283 3.56 6.21 -5.15
N LEU A 284 3.37 7.20 -4.28
CA LEU A 284 3.23 8.58 -4.67
C LEU A 284 4.56 9.28 -4.38
N TRP A 285 5.20 9.79 -5.43
CA TRP A 285 6.34 10.68 -5.26
C TRP A 285 5.89 12.12 -5.43
N ILE A 286 6.38 13.00 -4.57
CA ILE A 286 6.10 14.43 -4.62
C ILE A 286 7.43 15.17 -4.62
N LEU A 287 7.68 15.90 -5.69
CA LEU A 287 8.82 16.79 -5.84
C LEU A 287 8.31 18.23 -5.75
N VAL A 288 8.64 18.88 -4.64
CA VAL A 288 8.45 20.32 -4.46
C VAL A 288 9.66 21.01 -5.07
N ILE A 289 9.42 21.93 -6.01
CA ILE A 289 10.48 22.71 -6.67
C ILE A 289 10.69 24.03 -5.92
N ASP A 290 9.59 24.72 -5.64
CA ASP A 290 9.53 25.96 -4.88
C ASP A 290 8.10 26.13 -4.33
N ALA A 291 7.81 27.28 -3.70
CA ALA A 291 6.49 27.55 -3.11
C ALA A 291 5.33 27.52 -4.11
N ARG A 292 5.61 27.53 -5.41
CA ARG A 292 4.63 27.70 -6.49
C ARG A 292 4.53 26.49 -7.41
N HIS A 293 5.52 25.60 -7.43
CA HIS A 293 5.55 24.47 -8.35
C HIS A 293 5.75 23.15 -7.61
N VAL A 294 4.85 22.22 -7.87
CA VAL A 294 4.87 20.87 -7.32
C VAL A 294 4.61 19.85 -8.41
N VAL A 295 5.42 18.81 -8.43
CA VAL A 295 5.31 17.71 -9.38
C VAL A 295 5.00 16.43 -8.64
N THR A 296 3.98 15.68 -9.06
CA THR A 296 3.64 14.39 -8.46
C THR A 296 3.73 13.25 -9.46
N PHE A 297 4.16 12.08 -8.99
CA PHE A 297 4.41 10.89 -9.80
C PHE A 297 3.64 9.70 -9.23
N SER A 298 2.96 8.94 -10.10
CA SER A 298 2.28 7.69 -9.71
C SER A 298 2.08 6.76 -10.92
N SER A 299 1.90 5.46 -10.68
CA SER A 299 1.61 4.48 -11.74
C SER A 299 0.10 4.38 -12.03
N ASN A 300 -0.75 4.97 -11.20
CA ASN A 300 -2.17 4.63 -11.08
C ASN A 300 -3.14 5.52 -11.87
N GLN A 301 -2.90 5.73 -13.17
CA GLN A 301 -3.75 6.65 -13.94
C GLN A 301 -4.27 6.12 -15.26
N SER A 302 -3.55 5.19 -15.86
CA SER A 302 -3.72 4.81 -17.25
C SER A 302 -5.11 4.26 -17.61
N TRP A 303 -5.64 3.39 -16.75
CA TRP A 303 -6.78 2.52 -17.06
C TRP A 303 -8.04 2.78 -16.27
N LYS A 304 -7.95 3.60 -15.23
CA LYS A 304 -9.07 3.98 -14.40
C LYS A 304 -9.83 5.13 -15.05
N SER A 305 -11.16 5.15 -14.89
CA SER A 305 -11.96 6.28 -15.36
C SER A 305 -11.58 7.56 -14.61
N ARG A 306 -11.66 8.71 -15.30
CA ARG A 306 -11.61 10.04 -14.65
C ARG A 306 -12.86 10.26 -13.78
N TRP A 307 -14.02 9.73 -14.20
CA TRP A 307 -15.26 9.85 -13.44
C TRP A 307 -15.93 8.49 -13.24
N PRO A 308 -16.22 8.07 -12.00
CA PRO A 308 -15.85 8.73 -10.73
C PRO A 308 -14.32 8.86 -10.55
N PRO A 309 -13.83 9.69 -9.60
CA PRO A 309 -12.42 10.03 -9.46
C PRO A 309 -11.58 8.85 -8.96
N LEU A 310 -11.37 7.86 -9.83
CA LEU A 310 -10.58 6.67 -9.54
C LEU A 310 -9.10 6.87 -9.86
N GLN A 311 -8.75 7.78 -10.76
CA GLN A 311 -7.35 8.16 -10.98
C GLN A 311 -6.84 9.01 -9.82
N LEU A 312 -5.60 8.82 -9.38
CA LEU A 312 -5.03 9.58 -8.26
C LEU A 312 -5.13 11.10 -8.46
N SER A 313 -4.81 11.61 -9.65
CA SER A 313 -4.92 13.05 -9.91
C SER A 313 -6.35 13.56 -9.78
N THR A 314 -7.33 12.82 -10.28
CA THR A 314 -8.73 13.24 -10.16
C THR A 314 -9.23 13.17 -8.71
N ARG A 315 -8.73 12.22 -7.90
CA ARG A 315 -9.00 12.20 -6.44
C ARG A 315 -8.51 13.45 -5.75
N ILE A 316 -7.26 13.82 -6.04
CA ILE A 316 -6.61 14.99 -5.45
C ILE A 316 -7.40 16.25 -5.83
N MET A 317 -7.77 16.39 -7.10
CA MET A 317 -8.49 17.55 -7.63
C MET A 317 -9.93 17.67 -7.11
N GLU A 318 -10.71 16.60 -7.17
CA GLU A 318 -12.16 16.67 -6.91
C GLU A 318 -12.52 16.49 -5.42
N VAL A 319 -11.71 15.73 -4.68
CA VAL A 319 -12.04 15.35 -3.30
C VAL A 319 -11.11 15.99 -2.29
N SER A 320 -9.80 15.76 -2.39
CA SER A 320 -8.87 16.27 -1.37
C SER A 320 -8.73 17.79 -1.41
N PHE A 321 -8.61 18.35 -2.62
CA PHE A 321 -8.55 19.80 -2.80
C PHE A 321 -9.82 20.49 -2.34
N ARG A 322 -10.97 19.84 -2.46
CA ARG A 322 -12.25 20.38 -2.00
C ARG A 322 -12.26 20.64 -0.50
N GLY A 323 -11.75 19.70 0.29
CA GLY A 323 -11.65 19.85 1.75
C GLY A 323 -10.84 21.10 2.12
N ILE A 324 -9.68 21.25 1.49
CA ILE A 324 -8.77 22.38 1.73
C ILE A 324 -9.36 23.69 1.21
N ARG A 325 -9.97 23.71 0.02
CA ARG A 325 -10.67 24.87 -0.54
C ARG A 325 -11.72 25.43 0.42
N ASN A 326 -12.53 24.55 1.00
CA ASN A 326 -13.60 24.94 1.92
C ASN A 326 -13.04 25.46 3.27
N ALA A 327 -11.88 24.95 3.70
CA ALA A 327 -11.24 25.37 4.95
C ALA A 327 -10.39 26.65 4.80
N PHE A 328 -9.86 26.92 3.61
CA PHE A 328 -8.86 27.97 3.34
C PHE A 328 -9.30 29.36 3.84
N PHE A 329 -10.49 29.83 3.44
CA PHE A 329 -11.01 31.14 3.85
C PHE A 329 -11.61 31.17 5.25
N ASN A 330 -11.89 30.01 5.84
CA ASN A 330 -12.46 29.90 7.18
C ASN A 330 -11.38 29.94 8.27
N SER A 331 -10.13 29.63 7.94
CA SER A 331 -9.02 29.73 8.89
C SER A 331 -8.71 31.21 9.19
N SER A 332 -8.56 31.55 10.47
CA SER A 332 -8.34 32.92 10.95
C SER A 332 -7.00 33.53 10.54
N ASN A 333 -6.12 32.74 9.94
CA ASN A 333 -4.78 33.11 9.53
C ASN A 333 -4.74 33.32 8.01
N GLU A 334 -4.18 34.45 7.55
CA GLU A 334 -3.88 34.70 6.14
C GLU A 334 -2.74 33.78 5.67
N HIS A 335 -3.03 32.50 5.44
CA HIS A 335 -2.09 31.60 4.80
C HIS A 335 -2.28 31.65 3.28
N ASP A 336 -1.19 31.85 2.54
CA ASP A 336 -1.21 31.68 1.10
C ASP A 336 -1.24 30.19 0.73
N TYR A 337 -1.80 29.84 -0.43
CA TYR A 337 -1.79 28.46 -0.92
C TYR A 337 -0.46 28.18 -1.61
N THR A 338 0.40 27.39 -0.97
CA THR A 338 1.74 27.04 -1.47
C THR A 338 1.83 25.59 -1.92
N ALA A 339 2.96 25.22 -2.55
CA ALA A 339 3.29 23.84 -2.86
C ALA A 339 3.27 22.95 -1.61
N GLY A 340 3.70 23.45 -0.45
CA GLY A 340 3.57 22.76 0.84
C GLY A 340 2.12 22.42 1.20
N THR A 341 1.16 23.34 1.02
CA THR A 341 -0.27 23.02 1.20
C THR A 341 -0.74 21.98 0.18
N HIS A 342 -0.24 22.05 -1.05
CA HIS A 342 -0.56 21.09 -2.09
C HIS A 342 0.00 19.68 -1.81
N VAL A 343 1.18 19.56 -1.18
CA VAL A 343 1.73 18.27 -0.72
C VAL A 343 0.71 17.57 0.18
N ILE A 344 0.12 18.30 1.14
CA ILE A 344 -0.89 17.76 2.04
C ILE A 344 -2.17 17.39 1.30
N THR A 345 -2.56 18.20 0.31
CA THR A 345 -3.67 17.89 -0.60
C THR A 345 -3.44 16.56 -1.32
N ALA A 346 -2.23 16.35 -1.85
CA ALA A 346 -1.85 15.15 -2.58
C ALA A 346 -1.79 13.91 -1.66
N LEU A 347 -1.22 14.05 -0.47
CA LEU A 347 -1.18 13.00 0.55
C LEU A 347 -2.59 12.59 0.98
N SER A 348 -3.47 13.55 1.25
CA SER A 348 -4.88 13.27 1.57
C SER A 348 -5.59 12.47 0.47
N GLY A 349 -5.29 12.74 -0.80
CA GLY A 349 -5.89 12.03 -1.95
C GLY A 349 -5.35 10.63 -2.18
N ALA A 350 -4.06 10.42 -1.92
CA ALA A 350 -3.43 9.11 -2.03
C ALA A 350 -3.81 8.20 -0.86
N LEU A 351 -3.65 8.70 0.36
CA LEU A 351 -3.82 7.92 1.58
C LEU A 351 -5.28 7.69 1.91
N GLY A 352 -6.21 8.56 1.47
CA GLY A 352 -7.60 8.53 1.93
C GLY A 352 -8.56 7.60 1.17
N MET A 353 -8.27 7.15 -0.05
CA MET A 353 -9.30 6.51 -0.91
C MET A 353 -9.95 5.27 -0.27
N LEU A 354 -9.19 4.50 0.49
CA LEU A 354 -9.64 3.22 1.03
C LEU A 354 -10.28 3.32 2.41
N HIS A 355 -10.43 4.55 2.92
CA HIS A 355 -10.80 4.83 4.29
C HIS A 355 -12.09 5.62 4.36
N ARG A 356 -12.98 5.18 5.25
CA ARG A 356 -14.33 5.71 5.40
C ARG A 356 -14.32 7.15 5.91
N SER A 357 -13.40 7.46 6.81
CA SER A 357 -13.22 8.80 7.40
C SER A 357 -12.90 9.88 6.37
N PHE A 358 -12.24 9.51 5.27
CA PHE A 358 -11.92 10.42 4.19
C PHE A 358 -13.10 10.54 3.21
N TRP A 359 -13.64 9.39 2.78
CA TRP A 359 -14.61 9.30 1.71
C TRP A 359 -15.85 8.56 2.20
N THR A 360 -16.78 9.28 2.82
CA THR A 360 -18.04 8.71 3.37
C THR A 360 -18.88 7.95 2.35
N ASP A 361 -18.80 8.34 1.08
CA ASP A 361 -19.56 7.71 0.00
C ASP A 361 -18.83 6.53 -0.63
N ILE A 362 -17.58 6.22 -0.23
CA ILE A 362 -16.83 5.08 -0.77
C ILE A 362 -17.58 3.78 -0.47
N THR A 363 -17.90 3.04 -1.53
CA THR A 363 -18.67 1.80 -1.43
C THR A 363 -17.81 0.60 -1.03
N LEU A 364 -16.49 0.79 -1.07
CA LEU A 364 -15.44 -0.19 -0.82
C LEU A 364 -14.45 0.35 0.22
N CYS A 365 -14.88 0.59 1.45
CA CYS A 365 -13.92 0.87 2.53
C CYS A 365 -13.16 -0.41 2.90
N LEU A 366 -11.86 -0.30 3.17
CA LEU A 366 -10.99 -1.40 3.55
C LEU A 366 -11.46 -2.06 4.85
N SER A 367 -11.65 -1.27 5.92
CA SER A 367 -12.08 -1.74 7.23
C SER A 367 -13.42 -2.49 7.16
N ASP A 368 -14.42 -1.91 6.48
CA ASP A 368 -15.73 -2.54 6.27
C ASP A 368 -15.63 -3.90 5.56
N ARG A 369 -14.68 -4.06 4.62
CA ARG A 369 -14.49 -5.29 3.85
C ARG A 369 -13.86 -6.41 4.66
N TYR A 370 -12.83 -6.08 5.44
CA TYR A 370 -12.23 -7.04 6.38
C TYR A 370 -13.21 -7.40 7.50
N ALA A 371 -13.94 -6.42 8.04
CA ALA A 371 -14.97 -6.64 9.05
C ALA A 371 -16.08 -7.59 8.56
N SER A 372 -16.58 -7.37 7.34
CA SER A 372 -17.60 -8.23 6.73
C SER A 372 -17.12 -9.66 6.57
N TYR A 373 -15.88 -9.86 6.08
CA TYR A 373 -15.35 -11.20 5.90
C TYR A 373 -15.08 -11.90 7.24
N LEU A 374 -14.50 -11.19 8.23
CA LEU A 374 -14.32 -11.72 9.58
C LEU A 374 -15.66 -12.11 10.22
N GLY A 375 -16.72 -11.32 10.03
CA GLY A 375 -18.07 -11.66 10.46
C GLY A 375 -18.60 -12.96 9.82
N HIS A 376 -18.32 -13.17 8.54
CA HIS A 376 -18.65 -14.43 7.85
C HIS A 376 -17.85 -15.63 8.40
N LEU A 377 -16.55 -15.45 8.68
CA LEU A 377 -15.73 -16.51 9.29
C LEU A 377 -16.16 -16.81 10.72
N GLN A 378 -16.54 -15.80 11.50
CA GLN A 378 -17.11 -15.96 12.84
C GLN A 378 -18.43 -16.74 12.80
N TYR A 379 -19.31 -16.46 11.84
CA TYR A 379 -20.53 -17.26 11.66
C TYR A 379 -20.20 -18.73 11.35
N ARG A 380 -19.23 -18.99 10.47
CA ARG A 380 -18.77 -20.36 10.15
C ARG A 380 -18.17 -21.06 11.37
N LEU A 381 -17.46 -20.33 12.22
CA LEU A 381 -16.89 -20.85 13.47
C LEU A 381 -17.96 -21.44 14.38
N HIS A 382 -19.06 -20.71 14.60
CA HIS A 382 -20.16 -21.15 15.45
C HIS A 382 -20.87 -22.41 14.93
N ARG A 383 -20.89 -22.62 13.61
CA ARG A 383 -21.58 -23.77 12.99
C ARG A 383 -20.69 -25.00 12.86
N SER A 384 -19.43 -24.82 12.47
CA SER A 384 -18.53 -25.92 12.16
C SER A 384 -17.05 -25.50 12.28
N PRO A 385 -16.43 -25.65 13.47
CA PRO A 385 -15.00 -25.43 13.64
C PRO A 385 -14.20 -26.45 12.81
N SER A 386 -13.17 -25.99 12.10
CA SER A 386 -12.31 -26.83 11.25
C SER A 386 -10.91 -26.25 11.09
N THR A 387 -9.93 -27.09 10.77
CA THR A 387 -8.54 -26.67 10.49
C THR A 387 -8.45 -25.72 9.29
N LYS A 388 -9.29 -25.93 8.26
CA LYS A 388 -9.39 -25.01 7.12
C LYS A 388 -9.80 -23.60 7.53
N LEU A 389 -10.72 -23.47 8.49
CA LEU A 389 -11.16 -22.17 9.02
C LEU A 389 -10.03 -21.45 9.75
N VAL A 390 -9.17 -22.19 10.48
CA VAL A 390 -7.96 -21.62 11.10
C VAL A 390 -7.03 -21.03 10.03
N MET A 391 -6.80 -21.76 8.93
CA MET A 391 -5.96 -21.27 7.83
C MET A 391 -6.57 -20.03 7.15
N ASP A 392 -7.89 -20.02 6.94
CA ASP A 392 -8.59 -18.84 6.39
C ASP A 392 -8.42 -17.62 7.31
N LEU A 393 -8.53 -17.78 8.64
CA LEU A 393 -8.35 -16.69 9.61
C LEU A 393 -6.89 -16.19 9.67
N LEU A 394 -5.91 -17.10 9.60
CA LEU A 394 -4.49 -16.74 9.56
C LEU A 394 -4.15 -15.89 8.33
N GLN A 395 -4.74 -16.20 7.17
CA GLN A 395 -4.55 -15.40 5.95
C GLN A 395 -5.09 -13.98 6.11
N VAL A 396 -6.29 -13.83 6.69
CA VAL A 396 -6.86 -12.50 6.99
C VAL A 396 -5.97 -11.72 7.95
N GLN A 397 -5.47 -12.38 8.99
CA GLN A 397 -4.58 -11.76 9.97
C GLN A 397 -3.27 -11.28 9.32
N GLU A 398 -2.69 -12.10 8.44
CA GLU A 398 -1.51 -11.75 7.67
C GLU A 398 -1.75 -10.52 6.79
N GLU A 399 -2.83 -10.50 6.01
CA GLU A 399 -3.20 -9.35 5.18
C GLU A 399 -3.42 -8.07 6.02
N LEU A 400 -4.10 -8.17 7.16
CA LEU A 400 -4.31 -7.06 8.09
C LEU A 400 -2.98 -6.54 8.66
N ASN A 401 -2.04 -7.42 9.01
CA ASN A 401 -0.72 -7.02 9.51
C ASN A 401 0.05 -6.21 8.46
N ILE A 402 -0.03 -6.59 7.19
CA ILE A 402 0.61 -5.86 6.09
C ILE A 402 0.03 -4.45 5.95
N ILE A 403 -1.30 -4.36 5.95
CA ILE A 403 -2.01 -3.08 5.84
C ILE A 403 -1.65 -2.16 7.01
N ILE A 404 -1.69 -2.70 8.24
CA ILE A 404 -1.36 -1.96 9.47
C ILE A 404 0.08 -1.44 9.38
N GLN A 405 1.04 -2.25 8.92
CA GLN A 405 2.43 -1.82 8.76
C GLN A 405 2.58 -0.67 7.75
N ILE A 406 1.88 -0.74 6.62
CA ILE A 406 1.91 0.32 5.60
C ILE A 406 1.30 1.61 6.16
N MET A 407 0.18 1.52 6.90
CA MET A 407 -0.46 2.69 7.51
C MET A 407 0.40 3.33 8.61
N ASP A 408 1.09 2.51 9.41
CA ASP A 408 2.03 3.00 10.42
C ASP A 408 3.16 3.82 9.77
N GLN A 409 3.74 3.32 8.68
CA GLN A 409 4.72 4.05 7.87
C GLN A 409 4.18 5.37 7.30
N GLN A 410 2.92 5.37 6.83
CA GLN A 410 2.25 6.59 6.35
C GLN A 410 2.08 7.61 7.48
N MET A 411 1.68 7.16 8.67
CA MET A 411 1.49 8.01 9.83
C MET A 411 2.80 8.62 10.35
N GLU A 412 3.87 7.81 10.46
CA GLU A 412 5.21 8.30 10.84
C GLU A 412 5.74 9.35 9.85
N LEU A 413 5.56 9.10 8.55
CA LEU A 413 5.94 10.04 7.51
C LEU A 413 5.16 11.35 7.61
N VAL A 414 3.83 11.28 7.77
CA VAL A 414 2.99 12.49 7.86
C VAL A 414 3.31 13.30 9.13
N ALA A 415 3.55 12.62 10.26
CA ALA A 415 3.92 13.27 11.52
C ALA A 415 5.29 13.97 11.41
N SER A 416 6.30 13.28 10.88
CA SER A 416 7.64 13.85 10.70
C SER A 416 7.68 14.97 9.64
N LEU A 417 6.86 14.86 8.59
CA LEU A 417 6.63 15.94 7.63
C LEU A 417 5.99 17.16 8.31
N GLN A 418 5.00 16.96 9.18
CA GLN A 418 4.35 18.05 9.92
C GLN A 418 5.37 18.84 10.74
N ASP A 419 6.26 18.16 11.47
CA ASP A 419 7.32 18.80 12.25
C ASP A 419 8.27 19.58 11.34
N THR A 420 8.67 18.98 10.21
CA THR A 420 9.55 19.62 9.23
C THR A 420 8.93 20.89 8.63
N LEU A 421 7.63 20.85 8.27
CA LEU A 421 6.89 22.00 7.75
C LEU A 421 6.69 23.07 8.83
N LYS A 422 6.35 22.68 10.07
CA LYS A 422 6.23 23.61 11.21
C LYS A 422 7.54 24.30 11.54
N HIS A 423 8.69 23.62 11.48
CA HIS A 423 9.99 24.26 11.68
C HIS A 423 10.36 25.20 10.53
N THR A 424 9.93 24.90 9.31
CA THR A 424 10.14 25.75 8.13
C THR A 424 9.30 27.03 8.19
N ILE A 425 8.08 26.96 8.76
CA ILE A 425 7.14 28.08 8.88
C ILE A 425 7.32 28.86 10.20
N GLY A 426 7.59 28.16 11.31
CA GLY A 426 7.60 28.69 12.68
C GLY A 426 8.80 29.56 13.06
N ARG A 427 9.88 29.58 12.27
CA ARG A 427 10.97 30.55 12.42
C ARG A 427 10.54 31.99 12.11
N ASN A 428 9.43 32.19 11.40
CA ASN A 428 8.96 33.50 10.95
C ASN A 428 7.97 34.18 11.92
N GLY A 429 7.51 33.51 12.99
CA GLY A 429 6.43 34.00 13.85
C GLY A 429 6.84 34.93 15.00
N ARG A 430 8.12 35.23 15.20
CA ARG A 430 8.56 36.06 16.36
C ARG A 430 8.64 37.57 16.09
N HIS A 431 8.50 38.03 14.85
CA HIS A 431 8.60 39.45 14.50
C HIS A 431 7.50 39.88 13.52
N SER A 432 6.25 39.90 13.97
CA SER A 432 5.22 40.72 13.32
C SER A 432 4.54 41.57 14.39
N HIS A 433 5.05 42.78 14.56
CA HIS A 433 4.38 43.81 15.33
C HIS A 433 3.01 44.11 14.69
N SER A 434 1.97 43.91 15.50
CA SER A 434 0.70 44.63 15.51
C SER A 434 0.64 45.82 14.52
N SER A 435 -0.12 45.64 13.43
CA SER A 435 -0.78 46.75 12.76
C SER A 435 -2.26 46.42 12.60
N SER A 436 -3.04 46.93 13.54
CA SER A 436 -4.50 46.88 13.55
C SER A 436 -5.05 47.55 12.29
N ARG A 437 -5.51 46.76 11.33
CA ARG A 437 -6.45 47.21 10.28
C ARG A 437 -7.81 46.62 10.57
N ASN A 438 -8.69 47.47 11.12
CA ASN A 438 -10.12 47.19 11.28
C ASN A 438 -10.75 47.00 9.90
N HIS A 439 -11.02 45.76 9.52
CA HIS A 439 -12.09 45.43 8.57
C HIS A 439 -13.27 44.90 9.38
N GLN A 440 -14.36 45.67 9.40
CA GLN A 440 -15.65 45.24 9.93
C GLN A 440 -16.08 43.96 9.17
N ARG A 441 -15.98 42.81 9.83
CA ARG A 441 -16.50 41.54 9.32
C ARG A 441 -18.01 41.50 9.53
N TYR A 442 -18.76 41.47 8.45
CA TYR A 442 -20.11 40.89 8.46
C TYR A 442 -19.99 39.39 8.71
N ALA A 443 -20.72 38.87 9.69
CA ALA A 443 -20.86 37.44 9.90
C ALA A 443 -21.56 36.82 8.67
N PRO A 444 -20.98 35.81 7.99
CA PRO A 444 -21.71 35.12 6.95
C PRO A 444 -22.78 34.25 7.61
N SER A 445 -24.03 34.47 7.19
CA SER A 445 -25.15 33.58 7.45
C SER A 445 -24.86 32.21 6.84
N ILE A 446 -25.22 31.17 7.60
CA ILE A 446 -25.14 29.77 7.22
C ILE A 446 -25.91 29.56 5.91
N PRO A 447 -25.30 29.09 4.81
CA PRO A 447 -26.03 28.83 3.57
C PRO A 447 -26.99 27.65 3.74
N HIS A 448 -28.21 27.79 3.23
CA HIS A 448 -29.22 26.74 3.18
C HIS A 448 -28.79 25.56 2.30
N ALA A 449 -29.13 24.36 2.79
CA ALA A 449 -28.72 23.07 2.24
C ALA A 449 -29.70 22.56 1.18
N GLU A 450 -29.42 22.80 -0.10
CA GLU A 450 -30.22 22.19 -1.19
C GLU A 450 -29.41 21.48 -2.30
N ILE A 451 -28.07 21.38 -2.17
CA ILE A 451 -27.25 20.64 -3.14
C ILE A 451 -26.62 19.39 -2.49
N PRO A 452 -27.07 18.16 -2.83
CA PRO A 452 -26.57 16.92 -2.21
C PRO A 452 -25.11 16.60 -2.56
N THR A 453 -24.52 17.30 -3.52
CA THR A 453 -23.10 17.17 -3.86
C THR A 453 -22.17 17.77 -2.81
N TYR A 454 -22.67 18.47 -1.78
CA TYR A 454 -21.87 19.20 -0.76
C TYR A 454 -21.76 18.57 0.63
N ARG A 455 -22.23 17.35 0.82
CA ARG A 455 -22.36 16.73 2.15
C ARG A 455 -21.07 16.10 2.72
N GLN A 456 -19.92 16.75 2.54
CA GLN A 456 -18.72 16.46 3.34
C GLN A 456 -18.33 17.71 4.13
N LEU A 457 -19.08 17.95 5.21
CA LEU A 457 -18.51 18.63 6.35
C LEU A 457 -17.49 17.65 6.93
N SER A 458 -16.20 17.93 6.74
CA SER A 458 -15.19 17.32 7.61
C SER A 458 -15.59 17.60 9.05
N LEU A 459 -15.91 16.55 9.80
CA LEU A 459 -16.33 16.66 11.21
C LEU A 459 -15.20 17.16 12.13
N SER A 460 -13.98 17.29 11.62
CA SER A 460 -12.85 17.81 12.36
C SER A 460 -12.88 19.35 12.42
N HIS A 461 -12.99 19.89 13.63
CA HIS A 461 -12.86 21.32 13.95
C HIS A 461 -11.43 21.88 13.85
N LEU A 462 -10.46 21.07 13.40
CA LEU A 462 -9.05 21.47 13.32
C LEU A 462 -8.78 22.36 12.11
N SER A 463 -8.09 23.47 12.34
CA SER A 463 -7.69 24.43 11.29
C SER A 463 -6.46 23.98 10.49
N ASP A 464 -5.66 23.03 11.01
CA ASP A 464 -4.46 22.50 10.35
C ASP A 464 -4.80 21.27 9.49
N PRO A 465 -4.67 21.33 8.14
CA PRO A 465 -4.98 20.21 7.25
C PRO A 465 -4.07 18.99 7.48
N VAL A 466 -2.85 19.17 8.00
CA VAL A 466 -1.94 18.06 8.30
C VAL A 466 -2.40 17.29 9.53
N ALA A 467 -2.81 18.02 10.57
CA ALA A 467 -3.35 17.42 11.79
C ALA A 467 -4.64 16.64 11.49
N GLN A 468 -5.50 17.18 10.62
CA GLN A 468 -6.71 16.50 10.16
C GLN A 468 -6.40 15.21 9.40
N LEU A 469 -5.43 15.23 8.49
CA LEU A 469 -4.97 14.03 7.79
C LEU A 469 -4.51 12.97 8.79
N LEU A 470 -3.67 13.36 9.75
CA LEU A 470 -3.13 12.45 10.76
C LEU A 470 -4.22 11.86 11.67
N GLU A 471 -5.18 12.67 12.13
CA GLU A 471 -6.30 12.21 12.95
C GLU A 471 -7.17 11.18 12.21
N ASN A 472 -7.45 11.44 10.92
CA ASN A 472 -8.22 10.51 10.10
C ASN A 472 -7.47 9.18 9.88
N LEU A 473 -6.16 9.23 9.62
CA LEU A 473 -5.33 8.02 9.52
C LEU A 473 -5.29 7.25 10.85
N GLN A 474 -5.15 7.95 11.99
CA GLN A 474 -5.14 7.34 13.32
C GLN A 474 -6.45 6.61 13.64
N ARG A 475 -7.60 7.21 13.29
CA ARG A 475 -8.92 6.58 13.49
C ARG A 475 -9.02 5.26 12.73
N GLU A 476 -8.63 5.27 11.46
CA GLU A 476 -8.69 4.08 10.60
C GLU A 476 -7.66 3.02 11.01
N TYR A 477 -6.48 3.45 11.46
CA TYR A 477 -5.46 2.56 12.01
C TYR A 477 -5.98 1.83 13.26
N ALA A 478 -6.67 2.53 14.14
CA ALA A 478 -7.30 1.94 15.33
C ALA A 478 -8.36 0.89 14.94
N ASP A 479 -9.25 1.22 14.00
CA ASP A 479 -10.27 0.29 13.51
C ASP A 479 -9.65 -1.00 12.94
N LEU A 480 -8.55 -0.90 12.19
CA LEU A 480 -7.84 -2.07 11.65
C LEU A 480 -7.11 -2.88 12.72
N CYS A 481 -6.54 -2.22 13.74
CA CYS A 481 -5.96 -2.89 14.89
C CYS A 481 -6.99 -3.69 15.67
N ASP A 482 -8.20 -3.14 15.85
CA ASP A 482 -9.31 -3.83 16.50
C ASP A 482 -9.76 -5.06 15.68
N LEU A 483 -9.81 -4.94 14.35
CA LEU A 483 -10.10 -6.08 13.47
C LEU A 483 -9.03 -7.17 13.55
N ARG A 484 -7.75 -6.80 13.63
CA ARG A 484 -6.64 -7.74 13.82
C ARG A 484 -6.76 -8.47 15.17
N GLU A 485 -7.08 -7.75 16.25
CA GLU A 485 -7.24 -8.35 17.58
C GLU A 485 -8.45 -9.27 17.63
N ASN A 486 -9.57 -8.87 17.00
CA ASN A 486 -10.73 -9.74 16.83
C ASN A 486 -10.35 -11.03 16.09
N SER A 487 -9.62 -10.92 14.98
CA SER A 487 -9.12 -12.09 14.24
C SER A 487 -8.27 -13.01 15.13
N ASN A 488 -7.37 -12.46 15.94
CA ASN A 488 -6.55 -13.22 16.89
C ASN A 488 -7.40 -13.99 17.91
N SER A 489 -8.43 -13.33 18.47
CA SER A 489 -9.40 -13.97 19.36
C SER A 489 -10.15 -15.11 18.68
N LEU A 490 -10.60 -14.91 17.43
CA LEU A 490 -11.29 -15.93 16.64
C LEU A 490 -10.38 -17.12 16.32
N ILE A 491 -9.10 -16.89 16.00
CA ILE A 491 -8.11 -17.94 15.74
C ILE A 491 -7.98 -18.82 16.99
N ASN A 492 -7.73 -18.22 18.15
CA ASN A 492 -7.53 -18.95 19.41
C ASN A 492 -8.77 -19.78 19.78
N ARG A 493 -9.96 -19.20 19.66
CA ARG A 493 -11.24 -19.91 19.87
C ARG A 493 -11.42 -21.06 18.89
N THR A 494 -11.07 -20.86 17.62
CA THR A 494 -11.17 -21.91 16.59
C THR A 494 -10.24 -23.08 16.89
N ILE A 495 -8.99 -22.81 17.27
CA ILE A 495 -8.02 -23.84 17.64
C ILE A 495 -8.54 -24.65 18.83
N GLN A 496 -9.06 -23.99 19.87
CA GLN A 496 -9.65 -24.67 21.03
C GLN A 496 -10.82 -25.58 20.64
N LEU A 497 -11.76 -25.09 19.82
CA LEU A 497 -12.91 -25.87 19.38
C LEU A 497 -12.51 -27.05 18.48
N VAL A 498 -11.50 -26.88 17.63
CA VAL A 498 -10.95 -27.98 16.82
C VAL A 498 -10.31 -29.04 17.72
N ASN A 499 -9.54 -28.63 18.74
CA ASN A 499 -8.92 -29.55 19.68
C ASN A 499 -9.95 -30.35 20.48
N ILE A 500 -11.02 -29.69 20.96
CA ILE A 500 -12.13 -30.36 21.66
C ILE A 500 -12.78 -31.42 20.76
N ARG A 501 -13.03 -31.08 19.49
CA ARG A 501 -13.63 -32.02 18.54
C ARG A 501 -12.70 -33.22 18.25
N LEU A 502 -11.40 -32.99 18.16
CA LEU A 502 -10.41 -34.07 18.00
C LEU A 502 -10.38 -34.98 19.24
N GLU A 503 -10.51 -34.41 20.44
CA GLU A 503 -10.63 -35.17 21.68
C GLU A 503 -11.92 -36.02 21.70
N ASP A 504 -13.06 -35.46 21.27
CA ASP A 504 -14.32 -36.19 21.17
C ASP A 504 -14.25 -37.35 20.17
N HIS A 505 -13.58 -37.15 19.03
CA HIS A 505 -13.29 -38.24 18.10
C HIS A 505 -12.38 -39.30 18.72
N GLY A 506 -11.39 -38.90 19.53
CA GLY A 506 -10.57 -39.82 20.31
C GLY A 506 -11.41 -40.70 21.27
N LYS A 507 -12.40 -40.10 21.95
CA LYS A 507 -13.34 -40.84 22.81
C LYS A 507 -14.23 -41.80 22.02
N ALA A 508 -14.71 -41.41 20.85
CA ALA A 508 -15.51 -42.29 20.00
C ALA A 508 -14.71 -43.49 19.49
N ILE A 509 -13.46 -43.27 19.08
CA ILE A 509 -12.54 -44.35 18.69
C ILE A 509 -12.30 -45.27 19.89
N LEU A 510 -12.06 -44.72 21.09
CA LEU A 510 -11.90 -45.51 22.31
C LEU A 510 -13.11 -46.42 22.57
N VAL A 511 -14.34 -45.88 22.52
CA VAL A 511 -15.57 -46.66 22.70
C VAL A 511 -15.70 -47.77 21.64
N PHE A 512 -15.43 -47.45 20.36
CA PHE A 512 -15.45 -48.43 19.28
C PHE A 512 -14.42 -49.56 19.49
N THR A 513 -13.20 -49.22 19.95
CA THR A 513 -12.17 -50.21 20.25
C THR A 513 -12.55 -51.11 21.42
N ILE A 514 -13.18 -50.57 22.47
CA ILE A 514 -13.68 -51.37 23.61
C ILE A 514 -14.73 -52.38 23.13
N ILE A 515 -15.71 -51.93 22.35
CA ILE A 515 -16.75 -52.80 21.78
C ILE A 515 -16.10 -53.88 20.90
N THR A 516 -15.17 -53.49 20.03
CA THR A 516 -14.50 -54.43 19.10
C THR A 516 -13.69 -55.49 19.83
N ILE A 517 -12.89 -55.11 20.83
CA ILE A 517 -12.03 -56.06 21.57
C ILE A 517 -12.86 -57.11 22.33
N ILE A 518 -14.08 -56.76 22.76
CA ILE A 518 -15.00 -57.70 23.42
C ILE A 518 -15.74 -58.56 22.39
N PHE A 519 -16.39 -57.94 21.40
CA PHE A 519 -17.29 -58.65 20.49
C PHE A 519 -16.59 -59.42 19.37
N LEU A 520 -15.42 -58.99 18.91
CA LEU A 520 -14.70 -59.66 17.83
C LEU A 520 -14.27 -61.10 18.19
N PRO A 521 -13.63 -61.38 19.35
CA PRO A 521 -13.33 -62.76 19.74
C PRO A 521 -14.59 -63.59 19.99
N LEU A 522 -15.62 -63.02 20.62
CA LEU A 522 -16.91 -63.69 20.84
C LEU A 522 -17.60 -64.06 19.52
N SER A 523 -17.61 -63.14 18.55
CA SER A 523 -18.20 -63.35 17.23
C SER A 523 -17.41 -64.38 16.42
N PHE A 524 -16.07 -64.39 16.56
CA PHE A 524 -15.23 -65.41 15.94
C PHE A 524 -15.55 -66.80 16.49
N VAL A 525 -15.64 -66.97 17.81
CA VAL A 525 -15.97 -68.27 18.41
C VAL A 525 -17.38 -68.70 18.03
N SER A 526 -18.36 -67.79 18.10
CA SER A 526 -19.74 -68.08 17.64
C SER A 526 -19.80 -68.50 16.18
N SER A 527 -19.06 -67.82 15.29
CA SER A 527 -18.99 -68.17 13.88
C SER A 527 -18.29 -69.51 13.67
N PHE A 528 -17.20 -69.77 14.39
CA PHE A 528 -16.43 -71.02 14.30
C PHE A 528 -17.25 -72.23 14.72
N PHE A 529 -17.94 -72.15 15.86
CA PHE A 529 -18.86 -73.21 16.32
C PHE A 529 -20.16 -73.28 15.49
N GLY A 530 -20.51 -72.21 14.78
CA GLY A 530 -21.60 -72.20 13.81
C GLY A 530 -21.26 -72.81 12.44
N MET A 531 -19.98 -73.13 12.19
CA MET A 531 -19.58 -73.82 10.95
C MET A 531 -20.00 -75.28 10.99
N ASN A 532 -20.57 -75.76 9.89
CA ASN A 532 -21.17 -77.09 9.79
C ASN A 532 -20.10 -78.18 9.54
N PHE A 533 -19.27 -78.46 10.55
CA PHE A 533 -18.34 -79.59 10.55
C PHE A 533 -18.96 -80.78 11.28
N SER A 534 -18.86 -81.99 10.71
CA SER A 534 -19.48 -83.22 11.26
C SER A 534 -18.99 -83.57 12.67
N ASP A 535 -17.76 -83.21 13.02
CA ASP A 535 -17.12 -83.53 14.30
C ASP A 535 -17.52 -82.57 15.45
N ILE A 536 -17.93 -81.33 15.11
CA ILE A 536 -18.34 -80.32 16.08
C ILE A 536 -19.83 -80.47 16.46
N ARG A 537 -20.63 -81.11 15.61
CA ARG A 537 -22.09 -81.25 15.77
C ARG A 537 -22.51 -82.39 16.70
N ASP A 538 -21.71 -83.45 16.83
CA ASP A 538 -22.04 -84.65 17.63
C ASP A 538 -21.39 -84.63 19.03
N MET A 539 -21.05 -83.45 19.55
CA MET A 539 -20.37 -83.28 20.84
C MET A 539 -21.36 -83.14 22.02
N GLU A 540 -21.29 -84.03 23.01
CA GLU A 540 -22.22 -84.10 24.17
C GLU A 540 -22.24 -82.82 25.04
N GLU A 541 -21.12 -82.09 25.15
CA GLU A 541 -20.95 -80.94 26.06
C GLU A 541 -20.82 -79.59 25.33
N THR A 542 -21.69 -79.33 24.35
CA THR A 542 -21.59 -78.17 23.45
C THR A 542 -21.73 -76.80 24.17
N GLN A 543 -22.62 -76.68 25.17
CA GLN A 543 -22.91 -75.39 25.80
C GLN A 543 -21.83 -74.93 26.79
N ARG A 544 -21.31 -75.82 27.62
CA ARG A 544 -20.30 -75.48 28.65
C ARG A 544 -18.95 -75.19 28.00
N LEU A 545 -18.56 -75.98 27.01
CA LEU A 545 -17.29 -75.85 26.30
C LEU A 545 -17.24 -74.55 25.47
N PHE A 546 -18.36 -74.15 24.86
CA PHE A 546 -18.48 -72.85 24.17
C PHE A 546 -18.16 -71.66 25.08
N TRP A 547 -18.77 -71.60 26.28
CA TRP A 547 -18.56 -70.50 27.22
C TRP A 547 -17.14 -70.49 27.82
N ILE A 548 -16.54 -71.66 28.05
CA ILE A 548 -15.15 -71.77 28.53
C ILE A 548 -14.18 -71.22 27.48
N ILE A 549 -14.31 -71.63 26.21
CA ILE A 549 -13.42 -71.19 25.13
C ILE A 549 -13.65 -69.71 24.81
N SER A 550 -14.91 -69.28 24.72
CA SER A 550 -15.27 -67.89 24.49
C SER A 550 -14.75 -66.97 25.61
N GLY A 551 -14.90 -67.38 26.87
CA GLY A 551 -14.40 -66.64 28.02
C GLY A 551 -12.88 -66.55 28.02
N ALA A 552 -12.18 -67.68 27.88
CA ALA A 552 -10.72 -67.72 27.87
C ALA A 552 -10.10 -66.91 26.72
N LEU A 553 -10.67 -67.00 25.51
CA LEU A 553 -10.19 -66.25 24.35
C LEU A 553 -10.44 -64.76 24.52
N THR A 554 -11.60 -64.35 25.03
CA THR A 554 -11.92 -62.93 25.27
C THR A 554 -11.03 -62.35 26.36
N THR A 555 -10.83 -63.05 27.48
CA THR A 555 -9.91 -62.63 28.55
C THR A 555 -8.47 -62.53 28.05
N SER A 556 -8.01 -63.49 27.24
CA SER A 556 -6.68 -63.45 26.63
C SER A 556 -6.52 -62.26 25.68
N THR A 557 -7.52 -62.01 24.83
CA THR A 557 -7.51 -60.90 23.86
C THR A 557 -7.53 -59.54 24.56
N VAL A 558 -8.38 -59.36 25.57
CA VAL A 558 -8.44 -58.14 26.40
C VAL A 558 -7.13 -57.93 27.16
N GLY A 559 -6.62 -58.98 27.81
CA GLY A 559 -5.37 -58.92 28.56
C GLY A 559 -4.17 -58.57 27.67
N PHE A 560 -4.10 -59.16 26.48
CA PHE A 560 -3.07 -58.85 25.50
C PHE A 560 -3.20 -57.42 24.96
N ALA A 561 -4.42 -56.95 24.68
CA ALA A 561 -4.65 -55.57 24.23
C ALA A 561 -4.27 -54.52 25.29
N ILE A 562 -4.61 -54.77 26.57
CA ILE A 562 -4.21 -53.91 27.69
C ILE A 562 -2.69 -53.90 27.85
N PHE A 563 -2.05 -55.07 27.78
CA PHE A 563 -0.59 -55.17 27.82
C PHE A 563 0.06 -54.33 26.72
N LEU A 564 -0.45 -54.40 25.48
CA LEU A 564 0.03 -53.56 24.39
C LEU A 564 -0.25 -52.06 24.61
N ALA A 565 -1.39 -51.69 25.19
CA ALA A 565 -1.71 -50.29 25.46
C ALA A 565 -0.74 -49.65 26.47
N PHE A 566 -0.29 -50.38 27.48
CA PHE A 566 0.65 -49.88 28.49
C PHE A 566 2.13 -50.00 28.08
N TYR A 567 2.52 -51.10 27.41
CA TYR A 567 3.92 -51.38 27.07
C TYR A 567 4.28 -51.08 25.61
N GLY A 568 3.32 -50.67 24.77
CA GLY A 568 3.50 -50.48 23.34
C GLY A 568 4.52 -49.41 22.98
N SER A 569 4.59 -48.29 23.71
CA SER A 569 5.59 -47.24 23.47
C SER A 569 7.01 -47.75 23.65
N VAL A 570 7.27 -48.48 24.74
CA VAL A 570 8.58 -49.06 25.07
C VAL A 570 9.01 -50.10 24.02
N ILE A 571 8.07 -50.91 23.53
CA ILE A 571 8.34 -51.93 22.52
C ILE A 571 8.64 -51.30 21.15
N VAL A 572 7.90 -50.24 20.77
CA VAL A 572 8.12 -49.52 19.50
C VAL A 572 9.46 -48.79 19.51
N ASP A 573 9.80 -48.10 20.60
CA ASP A 573 11.10 -47.42 20.75
C ASP A 573 12.27 -48.40 20.71
N TRP A 574 12.12 -49.56 21.35
CA TRP A 574 13.08 -50.66 21.29
C TRP A 574 13.20 -51.26 19.87
N PHE A 575 12.08 -51.44 19.16
CA PHE A 575 12.09 -51.97 17.79
C PHE A 575 12.69 -50.99 16.78
N MET A 576 12.38 -49.69 16.88
CA MET A 576 12.96 -48.65 16.04
C MET A 576 14.46 -48.51 16.28
N SER A 577 14.91 -48.48 17.54
CA SER A 577 16.33 -48.43 17.88
C SER A 577 17.09 -49.68 17.41
N TRP A 578 16.47 -50.87 17.48
CA TRP A 578 17.04 -52.10 16.93
C TRP A 578 17.17 -52.07 15.40
N ARG A 579 16.14 -51.58 14.69
CA ARG A 579 16.15 -51.43 13.22
C ARG A 579 17.17 -50.37 12.76
N GLU A 580 17.28 -49.26 13.49
CA GLU A 580 18.24 -48.20 13.20
C GLU A 580 19.69 -48.67 13.43
N ASN A 581 19.92 -49.49 14.47
CA ASN A 581 21.21 -50.16 14.69
C ASN A 581 21.55 -51.17 13.59
N ARG A 582 20.56 -51.82 12.98
CA ARG A 582 20.76 -52.76 11.87
C ARG A 582 21.10 -52.04 10.56
N ASN A 583 20.49 -50.88 10.31
CA ASN A 583 20.82 -50.03 9.16
C ASN A 583 22.18 -49.32 9.31
N ARG A 584 22.61 -48.98 10.54
CA ARG A 584 23.98 -48.49 10.79
C ARG A 584 25.06 -49.54 10.55
N ARG A 585 24.76 -50.84 10.65
CA ARG A 585 25.69 -51.93 10.32
C ARG A 585 25.86 -52.21 8.83
N SER A 586 25.05 -51.58 7.96
CA SER A 586 25.13 -51.75 6.50
C SER A 586 25.93 -50.64 5.79
N ARG A 587 26.33 -49.58 6.51
CA ARG A 587 27.34 -48.62 6.02
C ARG A 587 28.70 -49.03 6.58
N ALA A 588 29.45 -49.80 5.79
CA ALA A 588 30.84 -50.12 6.09
C ALA A 588 31.67 -48.82 6.26
N PRO A 589 32.66 -48.78 7.15
CA PRO A 589 33.52 -47.62 7.31
C PRO A 589 34.44 -47.51 6.09
N GLU A 590 34.20 -46.51 5.25
CA GLU A 590 35.15 -46.12 4.21
C GLU A 590 36.41 -45.52 4.88
N GLN A 591 37.57 -46.00 4.43
CA GLN A 591 38.87 -45.71 5.01
C GLN A 591 39.17 -44.21 5.01
N VAL A 592 39.45 -43.68 6.20
CA VAL A 592 39.90 -42.31 6.42
C VAL A 592 41.28 -42.11 5.80
N HIS A 593 41.35 -41.41 4.67
CA HIS A 593 42.54 -40.68 4.26
C HIS A 593 42.54 -39.30 4.94
N ARG A 594 43.59 -38.98 5.71
CA ARG A 594 44.03 -37.60 5.98
C ARG A 594 44.99 -37.20 4.83
N PRO A 595 45.08 -35.93 4.39
CA PRO A 595 45.06 -34.75 5.26
C PRO A 595 44.40 -33.46 4.70
N VAL A 596 44.28 -32.46 5.59
CA VAL A 596 44.71 -31.05 5.46
C VAL A 596 43.70 -30.11 6.13
N GLN A 597 44.20 -29.40 7.15
CA GLN A 597 43.54 -28.32 7.86
C GLN A 597 43.14 -27.19 6.91
N ARG A 598 41.87 -26.77 6.96
CA ARG A 598 41.52 -25.35 6.84
C ARG A 598 40.30 -25.02 7.71
N ARG A 599 40.60 -24.23 8.76
CA ARG A 599 39.69 -23.62 9.72
C ARG A 599 38.52 -22.95 8.97
N ARG A 600 37.28 -23.37 9.25
CA ARG A 600 36.10 -22.52 9.09
C ARG A 600 35.24 -22.63 10.35
N SER A 601 34.86 -21.45 10.82
CA SER A 601 34.14 -21.10 12.03
C SER A 601 32.84 -21.88 12.20
N GLY A 602 32.55 -22.26 13.45
CA GLY A 602 31.28 -22.86 13.83
C GLY A 602 30.11 -21.91 13.59
N PHE A 603 29.06 -22.45 12.96
CA PHE A 603 27.72 -21.94 13.14
C PHE A 603 27.21 -22.40 14.51
N ARG A 604 27.02 -21.44 15.42
CA ARG A 604 26.12 -21.59 16.57
C ARG A 604 24.69 -21.40 16.08
N ASN A 605 23.82 -22.30 16.52
CA ASN A 605 22.42 -22.14 16.90
C ASN A 605 21.57 -21.15 16.08
N PHE A 606 20.59 -21.70 15.37
CA PHE A 606 19.41 -20.98 14.93
C PHE A 606 18.58 -20.63 16.18
N GLU A 607 18.73 -19.39 16.66
CA GLU A 607 17.80 -18.72 17.55
C GLU A 607 16.63 -18.22 16.69
N VAL A 608 15.41 -18.61 17.05
CA VAL A 608 14.19 -18.10 16.44
C VAL A 608 14.08 -16.63 16.86
N LEU A 609 14.19 -15.73 15.88
CA LEU A 609 14.07 -14.29 16.07
C LEU A 609 12.62 -13.94 16.41
N ASP A 610 12.32 -13.86 17.71
CA ASP A 610 11.13 -13.21 18.22
C ASP A 610 11.39 -11.70 18.28
N THR A 611 11.32 -11.04 17.12
CA THR A 611 11.35 -9.58 17.05
C THR A 611 9.93 -9.07 16.89
N MET A 612 9.34 -8.59 17.99
CA MET A 612 8.80 -7.23 18.12
C MET A 612 8.05 -7.09 19.45
N ARG A 613 8.71 -6.46 20.43
CA ARG A 613 8.04 -5.73 21.53
C ARG A 613 8.32 -4.24 21.35
N PRO A 614 7.32 -3.37 21.54
CA PRO A 614 7.51 -1.92 21.43
C PRO A 614 8.39 -1.40 22.57
N ARG A 615 9.32 -0.49 22.25
CA ARG A 615 10.18 0.19 23.22
C ARG A 615 9.35 1.16 24.05
N LEU A 616 9.17 0.84 25.33
CA LEU A 616 8.80 1.82 26.35
C LEU A 616 10.01 2.71 26.64
N THR A 617 9.86 4.00 26.37
CA THR A 617 10.76 5.06 26.81
C THR A 617 10.67 5.19 28.33
N ALA A 618 11.77 4.92 29.04
CA ALA A 618 11.92 5.29 30.45
C ALA A 618 12.91 6.45 30.56
N ALA A 619 12.42 7.53 31.16
CA ALA A 619 13.17 8.71 31.52
C ALA A 619 13.78 8.57 32.94
N PHE A 620 14.80 9.39 33.18
CA PHE A 620 15.39 9.78 34.48
C PHE A 620 16.25 8.78 35.25
N GLY A 621 17.56 9.08 35.34
CA GLY A 621 18.04 9.88 36.49
C GLY A 621 19.00 9.17 37.46
N LEU A 622 20.17 9.79 37.60
CA LEU A 622 21.30 9.58 38.54
C LEU A 622 22.33 8.50 38.18
#